data_AF-A0A7S2FJP7-F1
#
_entry.id   AF-A0A7S2FJP7-F1
#
_cell.length_a   1.000
_cell.length_b   1.000
_cell.length_c   1.000
_cell.angle_alpha   90.00
_cell.angle_beta   90.00
_cell.angle_gamma   90.00
#
_symmetry.space_group_name_H-M   'P 1'
#
loop_
_entity.id
_entity.type
_entity.pdbx_description
1 polymer ?
#
loop_
_entity_poly.entity_id
_entity_poly.type
_entity_poly.pdbx_seq_one_letter_code
_entity_poly.pdbx_strand_id
1 'polypeptide(L)'
;WKNILSIGDSSFERYGLLAATSAYMQGTTLTSREATVWSPTQEGCWKKVQDGHVKKLRAKCCKLVDQPDASELTVELEMVSRWLEGMVSLDAGFDLDLESVQDEVQVDIIEEVFSAQRPVSDLPRPLFDETAATGWGSTGLG
;
A
#
# COMPACT_ATOMS: atom_id res chain seq x y z
N TRP A 1 -12.99 6.25 12.02
CA TRP A 1 -11.84 5.87 11.19
C TRP A 1 -12.34 5.46 9.81
N LYS A 2 -11.54 5.65 8.76
CA LYS A 2 -11.80 5.10 7.43
C LYS A 2 -10.64 4.20 7.03
N ASN A 3 -10.93 3.02 6.51
CA ASN A 3 -9.95 2.10 5.95
C ASN A 3 -10.23 1.99 4.46
N ILE A 4 -9.19 2.11 3.63
CA ILE A 4 -9.25 1.80 2.20
C ILE A 4 -8.26 0.68 1.95
N LEU A 5 -8.78 -0.45 1.47
CA LEU A 5 -8.01 -1.64 1.13
C LEU A 5 -8.09 -1.83 -0.39
N SER A 6 -6.94 -1.93 -1.04
CA SER A 6 -6.81 -2.32 -2.45
C SER A 6 -6.03 -3.62 -2.55
N ILE A 7 -6.55 -4.54 -3.35
CA ILE A 7 -5.92 -5.83 -3.68
C ILE A 7 -6.01 -5.97 -5.19
N GLY A 8 -4.87 -6.14 -5.85
CA GLY A 8 -4.78 -6.23 -7.30
C GLY A 8 -3.34 -6.35 -7.77
N ASP A 9 -3.13 -6.76 -9.01
CA ASP A 9 -1.81 -6.92 -9.64
C ASP A 9 -1.26 -5.59 -10.18
N SER A 10 -2.13 -4.63 -10.48
CA SER A 10 -1.74 -3.39 -11.15
C SER A 10 -0.91 -2.44 -10.26
N SER A 11 0.32 -2.14 -10.70
CA SER A 11 1.13 -1.07 -10.10
C SER A 11 0.43 0.28 -10.15
N PHE A 12 -0.33 0.54 -11.22
CA PHE A 12 -1.08 1.79 -11.36
C PHE A 12 -2.13 1.95 -10.26
N GLU A 13 -2.83 0.87 -9.89
CA GLU A 13 -3.82 0.90 -8.80
C GLU A 13 -3.16 1.11 -7.44
N ARG A 14 -2.03 0.43 -7.19
CA ARG A 14 -1.21 0.65 -5.98
C ARG A 14 -0.81 2.12 -5.86
N TYR A 15 -0.15 2.68 -6.87
CA TYR A 15 0.28 4.08 -6.84
C TYR A 15 -0.89 5.05 -6.81
N GLY A 16 -1.96 4.76 -7.54
CA GLY A 16 -3.19 5.55 -7.55
C GLY A 16 -3.82 5.65 -6.16
N LEU A 17 -3.90 4.54 -5.43
CA LEU A 17 -4.36 4.52 -4.04
C LEU A 17 -3.45 5.38 -3.15
N LEU A 18 -2.14 5.16 -3.20
CA LEU A 18 -1.19 5.88 -2.35
C LEU A 18 -1.22 7.39 -2.61
N ALA A 19 -1.24 7.79 -3.89
CA ALA A 19 -1.33 9.19 -4.29
C ALA A 19 -2.68 9.82 -3.87
N ALA A 20 -3.80 9.13 -4.12
CA ALA A 20 -5.13 9.64 -3.77
C ALA A 20 -5.29 9.81 -2.26
N THR A 21 -4.83 8.84 -1.47
CA THR A 21 -4.88 8.93 -0.01
C THR A 21 -3.94 10.00 0.53
N SER A 22 -2.74 10.14 -0.03
CA SER A 22 -1.79 11.20 0.32
C SER A 22 -2.36 12.59 0.04
N ALA A 23 -2.85 12.82 -1.18
CA ALA A 23 -3.49 14.09 -1.56
C ALA A 23 -4.69 14.42 -0.68
N TYR A 24 -5.56 13.41 -0.43
CA TYR A 24 -6.67 13.55 0.49
C TYR A 24 -6.19 13.97 1.89
N MET A 25 -5.11 13.37 2.41
CA MET A 25 -4.62 13.66 3.76
C MET A 25 -3.85 14.98 3.86
N GLN A 26 -3.22 15.42 2.78
CA GLN A 26 -2.55 16.72 2.68
C GLN A 26 -3.54 17.87 2.41
N GLY A 27 -4.77 17.56 1.97
CA GLY A 27 -5.73 18.59 1.55
C GLY A 27 -5.36 19.25 0.22
N THR A 28 -4.54 18.58 -0.59
CA THR A 28 -4.14 19.00 -1.93
C THR A 28 -5.00 18.30 -2.99
N THR A 29 -5.16 18.94 -4.14
CA THR A 29 -5.78 18.31 -5.31
C THR A 29 -4.72 17.48 -6.05
N LEU A 30 -5.09 16.30 -6.57
CA LEU A 30 -4.20 15.41 -7.34
C LEU A 30 -3.54 16.05 -8.58
N THR A 31 -4.02 17.22 -9.02
CA THR A 31 -3.45 17.97 -10.14
C THR A 31 -2.15 18.70 -9.78
N SER A 32 -1.78 18.78 -8.51
CA SER A 32 -0.50 19.36 -8.11
C SER A 32 0.63 18.37 -8.41
N ARG A 33 1.46 18.70 -9.39
CA ARG A 33 2.68 17.96 -9.77
C ARG A 33 3.68 17.74 -8.62
N GLU A 34 3.48 18.44 -7.49
CA GLU A 34 4.38 18.45 -6.32
C GLU A 34 3.83 17.65 -5.13
N ALA A 35 2.70 16.96 -5.26
CA ALA A 35 2.14 16.20 -4.15
C ALA A 35 3.08 15.02 -3.80
N THR A 36 3.71 15.10 -2.62
CA THR A 36 4.53 14.01 -2.09
C THR A 36 3.64 12.83 -1.74
N VAL A 37 3.95 11.64 -2.24
CA VAL A 37 3.25 10.41 -1.86
C VAL A 37 3.78 9.96 -0.51
N TRP A 38 2.91 9.84 0.49
CA TRP A 38 3.27 9.33 1.81
C TRP A 38 3.22 7.81 1.82
N SER A 39 4.17 7.21 2.56
CA SER A 39 4.07 5.79 2.89
C SER A 39 2.90 5.58 3.86
N PRO A 40 2.09 4.51 3.71
CA PRO A 40 1.04 4.16 4.67
C PRO A 40 1.53 3.86 6.09
N THR A 41 2.83 3.55 6.24
CA THR A 41 3.48 3.29 7.53
C THR A 41 4.15 4.54 8.11
N GLN A 42 4.19 5.65 7.38
CA GLN A 42 4.80 6.91 7.84
C GLN A 42 4.01 7.51 9.01
N GLU A 43 4.72 8.01 10.02
CA GLU A 43 4.09 8.68 11.15
C GLU A 43 3.32 9.93 10.69
N GLY A 44 2.10 10.11 11.21
CA GLY A 44 1.25 11.26 10.91
C GLY A 44 0.51 11.23 9.57
N CYS A 45 0.80 10.29 8.67
CA CYS A 45 0.17 10.23 7.33
C CYS A 45 -1.34 9.95 7.38
N TRP A 46 -1.81 9.39 8.50
CA TRP A 46 -3.16 8.87 8.69
C TRP A 46 -4.10 9.79 9.48
N LYS A 47 -3.66 10.99 9.89
CA LYS A 47 -4.49 11.96 10.64
C LYS A 47 -4.29 13.38 10.14
N LYS A 48 -5.40 14.09 9.91
CA LYS A 48 -5.41 15.54 9.68
C LYS A 48 -6.52 16.23 10.47
N VAL A 49 -6.35 17.52 10.72
CA VAL A 49 -7.42 18.40 11.24
C VAL A 49 -7.86 19.32 10.12
N GLN A 50 -9.15 19.32 9.81
CA GLN A 50 -9.73 20.18 8.78
C GLN A 50 -11.08 20.70 9.29
N ASP A 51 -11.26 22.03 9.29
CA ASP A 51 -12.47 22.70 9.75
C ASP A 51 -12.88 22.33 11.19
N GLY A 52 -11.91 22.18 12.09
CA GLY A 52 -12.13 21.75 13.48
C GLY A 52 -12.45 20.25 13.64
N HIS A 53 -12.53 19.49 12.55
CA HIS A 53 -12.77 18.05 12.58
C HIS A 53 -11.48 17.24 12.38
N VAL A 54 -11.29 16.23 13.23
CA VAL A 54 -10.21 15.25 13.09
C VAL A 54 -10.63 14.18 12.08
N LYS A 55 -9.95 14.13 10.93
CA LYS A 55 -10.13 13.09 9.91
C LYS A 55 -9.01 12.06 10.06
N LYS A 56 -9.38 10.78 10.03
CA LYS A 56 -8.44 9.66 10.09
C LYS A 56 -8.69 8.66 8.95
N LEU A 57 -7.63 8.30 8.24
CA LEU A 57 -7.65 7.41 7.07
C LEU A 57 -6.45 6.47 7.13
N ARG A 58 -6.66 5.19 6.82
CA ARG A 58 -5.59 4.23 6.59
C ARG A 58 -5.65 3.71 5.17
N ALA A 59 -4.54 3.79 4.47
CA ALA A 59 -4.34 3.12 3.19
C ALA A 59 -3.74 1.74 3.47
N LYS A 60 -4.30 0.71 2.83
CA LYS A 60 -3.83 -0.67 2.89
C LYS A 60 -3.75 -1.17 1.46
N CYS A 61 -2.56 -1.55 1.02
CA CYS A 61 -2.34 -2.04 -0.33
C CYS A 61 -1.71 -3.43 -0.26
N CYS A 62 -2.26 -4.37 -1.03
CA CYS A 62 -1.66 -5.66 -1.30
C CYS A 62 -1.55 -5.81 -2.81
N LYS A 63 -0.37 -5.53 -3.36
CA LYS A 63 -0.09 -5.72 -4.77
C LYS A 63 0.28 -7.18 -5.03
N LEU A 64 -0.45 -7.80 -5.93
CA LEU A 64 -0.20 -9.16 -6.43
C LEU A 64 0.92 -9.14 -7.48
N VAL A 65 1.47 -10.31 -7.77
CA VAL A 65 2.45 -10.54 -8.83
C VAL A 65 1.85 -10.10 -10.16
N ASP A 66 2.68 -9.51 -11.04
CA ASP A 66 2.22 -9.03 -12.35
C ASP A 66 2.11 -10.21 -13.34
N GLN A 67 0.97 -10.30 -14.03
CA GLN A 67 0.67 -11.35 -15.01
C GLN A 67 0.90 -12.80 -14.51
N PRO A 68 0.31 -13.20 -13.37
CA PRO A 68 0.51 -14.52 -12.83
C PRO A 68 -0.07 -15.59 -13.75
N ASP A 69 0.57 -16.75 -13.80
CA ASP A 69 -0.07 -17.93 -14.38
C ASP A 69 -1.21 -18.46 -13.47
N ALA A 70 -1.95 -19.45 -13.95
CA ALA A 70 -3.09 -19.99 -13.20
C ALA A 70 -2.69 -20.61 -11.85
N SER A 71 -1.50 -21.20 -11.76
CA SER A 71 -0.99 -21.80 -10.53
C SER A 71 -0.56 -20.73 -9.54
N GLU A 72 0.18 -19.72 -10.01
CA GLU A 72 0.61 -18.57 -9.21
C GLU A 72 -0.60 -17.83 -8.64
N LEU A 73 -1.57 -17.48 -9.50
CA LEU A 73 -2.79 -16.79 -9.09
C LEU A 73 -3.57 -17.57 -8.02
N THR A 74 -3.62 -18.90 -8.14
CA THR A 74 -4.29 -19.75 -7.14
C THR A 74 -3.61 -19.63 -5.77
N VAL A 75 -2.28 -19.71 -5.74
CA VAL A 75 -1.50 -19.57 -4.50
C VAL A 75 -1.68 -18.17 -3.89
N GLU A 76 -1.63 -17.12 -4.70
CA GLU A 76 -1.83 -15.74 -4.24
C GLU A 76 -3.22 -15.53 -3.64
N LEU A 77 -4.26 -16.03 -4.30
CA LEU A 77 -5.64 -15.93 -3.80
C LEU A 77 -5.84 -16.73 -2.50
N GLU A 78 -5.19 -17.89 -2.35
CA GLU A 78 -5.20 -18.65 -1.10
C GLU A 78 -4.51 -17.90 0.05
N MET A 79 -3.36 -17.28 -0.21
CA MET A 79 -2.65 -16.43 0.75
C MET A 79 -3.50 -15.23 1.16
N VAL A 80 -4.00 -14.46 0.19
CA VAL A 80 -4.87 -13.30 0.42
C VAL A 80 -6.12 -13.69 1.21
N SER A 81 -6.74 -14.82 0.88
CA SER A 81 -7.93 -15.30 1.58
C SER A 81 -7.65 -15.58 3.06
N ARG A 82 -6.50 -16.19 3.38
CA ARG A 82 -6.05 -16.41 4.77
C ARG A 82 -5.74 -15.11 5.50
N TRP A 83 -5.19 -14.13 4.80
CA TRP A 83 -4.74 -12.87 5.41
C TRP A 83 -5.83 -11.80 5.50
N LEU A 84 -6.93 -11.92 4.75
CA LEU A 84 -7.93 -10.87 4.60
C LEU A 84 -8.49 -10.37 5.93
N GLU A 85 -8.79 -11.29 6.86
CA GLU A 85 -9.29 -10.92 8.20
C GLU A 85 -8.25 -10.08 8.97
N GLY A 86 -6.99 -10.51 8.96
CA GLY A 86 -5.88 -9.79 9.58
C GLY A 86 -5.61 -8.44 8.92
N MET A 87 -5.60 -8.40 7.59
CA MET A 87 -5.47 -7.17 6.81
C MET A 87 -6.57 -6.16 7.16
N VAL A 88 -7.82 -6.59 7.30
CA VAL A 88 -8.94 -5.72 7.68
C VAL A 88 -8.80 -5.24 9.13
N SER A 89 -8.51 -6.16 10.04
CA SER A 89 -8.47 -5.91 11.49
C SER A 89 -7.25 -5.09 11.94
N LEU A 90 -6.17 -5.08 11.15
CA LEU A 90 -4.94 -4.36 11.48
C LEU A 90 -5.20 -2.85 11.70
N ASP A 91 -4.83 -2.33 12.86
CA ASP A 91 -5.09 -0.92 13.23
C ASP A 91 -4.02 0.06 12.65
N ALA A 92 -3.41 -0.29 11.52
CA ALA A 92 -2.37 0.48 10.84
C ALA A 92 -2.56 0.45 9.31
N GLY A 93 -1.92 1.39 8.61
CA GLY A 93 -1.76 1.32 7.15
C GLY A 93 -0.58 0.43 6.77
N PHE A 94 -0.61 -0.14 5.56
CA PHE A 94 0.50 -0.91 5.01
C PHE A 94 0.53 -0.85 3.48
N ASP A 95 1.68 -1.18 2.92
CA ASP A 95 1.90 -1.31 1.48
C ASP A 95 2.71 -2.60 1.28
N LEU A 96 2.02 -3.69 0.94
CA LEU A 96 2.60 -5.00 0.69
C LEU A 96 2.67 -5.24 -0.81
N ASP A 97 3.82 -5.73 -1.29
CA ASP A 97 4.06 -6.05 -2.69
C ASP A 97 4.57 -7.49 -2.78
N LEU A 98 3.72 -8.41 -3.25
CA LEU A 98 4.05 -9.84 -3.33
C LEU A 98 5.18 -10.12 -4.30
N GLU A 99 5.38 -9.27 -5.32
CA GLU A 99 6.51 -9.39 -6.25
C GLU A 99 7.86 -9.14 -5.56
N SER A 100 7.86 -8.43 -4.42
CA SER A 100 9.06 -8.18 -3.60
C SER A 100 9.33 -9.26 -2.55
N VAL A 101 8.42 -10.24 -2.40
CA VAL A 101 8.57 -11.34 -1.44
C VAL A 101 9.49 -12.40 -2.05
N GLN A 102 10.66 -12.62 -1.45
CA GLN A 102 11.74 -13.43 -2.01
C GLN A 102 11.86 -14.82 -1.36
N ASP A 103 11.42 -14.97 -0.12
CA ASP A 103 11.61 -16.19 0.66
C ASP A 103 10.48 -16.46 1.65
N GLU A 104 10.46 -17.69 2.18
CA GLU A 104 9.46 -18.16 3.16
C GLU A 104 9.52 -17.36 4.47
N VAL A 105 10.69 -16.84 4.85
CA VAL A 105 10.83 -16.05 6.09
C VAL A 105 10.02 -14.76 6.01
N GLN A 106 9.96 -14.13 4.84
CA GLN A 106 9.12 -12.96 4.62
C GLN A 106 7.62 -13.29 4.67
N VAL A 107 7.22 -14.47 4.18
CA VAL A 107 5.83 -14.95 4.28
C VAL A 107 5.45 -15.16 5.75
N ASP A 108 6.32 -15.79 6.54
CA ASP A 108 6.11 -16.00 7.98
C ASP A 108 5.92 -14.65 8.71
N ILE A 109 6.75 -13.66 8.38
CA ILE A 109 6.62 -12.31 8.95
C ILE A 109 5.27 -11.69 8.61
N ILE A 110 4.80 -11.82 7.37
CA ILE A 110 3.49 -11.31 6.94
C ILE A 110 2.36 -11.98 7.74
N GLU A 111 2.42 -13.30 7.88
CA GLU A 111 1.45 -14.08 8.67
C GLU A 111 1.44 -13.67 10.15
N GLU A 112 2.62 -13.50 10.74
CA GLU A 112 2.78 -13.05 12.13
C GLU A 112 2.27 -11.61 12.32
N VAL A 113 2.47 -10.71 11.37
CA VAL A 113 1.90 -9.34 11.43
C VAL A 113 0.38 -9.39 11.34
N PHE A 114 -0.20 -10.12 10.38
CA PHE A 114 -1.65 -10.16 10.19
C PHE A 114 -2.38 -10.97 11.27
N SER A 115 -1.68 -11.83 12.00
CA SER A 115 -2.17 -12.47 13.23
C SER A 115 -1.88 -11.67 14.52
N ALA A 116 -1.40 -10.43 14.38
CA ALA A 116 -1.06 -9.51 15.48
C ALA A 116 0.03 -10.01 16.45
N GLN A 117 0.90 -10.91 15.99
CA GLN A 117 2.08 -11.39 16.71
C GLN A 117 3.31 -10.50 16.50
N ARG A 118 3.32 -9.73 15.41
CA ARG A 118 4.37 -8.74 15.10
C ARG A 118 3.83 -7.35 14.77
N PRO A 119 4.65 -6.30 14.97
CA PRO A 119 4.28 -4.96 14.56
C PRO A 119 4.31 -4.81 13.03
N VAL A 120 3.44 -3.96 12.49
CA VAL A 120 3.36 -3.65 11.05
C VAL A 120 4.67 -3.13 10.45
N SER A 121 5.56 -2.57 11.28
CA SER A 121 6.88 -2.08 10.86
C SER A 121 7.78 -3.17 10.30
N ASP A 122 7.49 -4.42 10.63
CA ASP A 122 8.29 -5.58 10.25
C ASP A 122 7.89 -6.13 8.88
N LEU A 123 6.75 -5.68 8.31
CA LEU A 123 6.35 -6.10 6.97
C LEU A 123 7.48 -5.84 5.96
N PRO A 124 7.70 -6.78 5.01
CA PRO A 124 8.61 -6.55 3.89
C PRO A 124 8.26 -5.22 3.22
N ARG A 125 9.27 -4.36 3.10
CA ARG A 125 9.07 -3.09 2.41
C ARG A 125 9.15 -3.36 0.92
N PRO A 126 8.22 -2.81 0.13
CA PRO A 126 8.40 -2.79 -1.31
C PRO A 126 9.76 -2.19 -1.62
N LEU A 127 10.48 -2.76 -2.57
CA LEU A 127 11.63 -2.10 -3.15
C LEU A 127 11.09 -0.81 -3.77
N PHE A 128 11.27 0.31 -3.06
CA PHE A 128 10.90 1.61 -3.61
C PHE A 128 11.68 1.78 -4.89
N ASP A 129 10.98 1.88 -6.01
CA ASP A 129 11.59 2.36 -7.23
C ASP A 129 11.78 3.86 -7.04
N GLU A 130 12.91 4.26 -6.42
CA GLU A 130 13.29 5.66 -6.22
C GLU A 130 13.24 6.45 -7.54
N THR A 131 13.26 5.77 -8.70
CA THR A 131 13.16 6.40 -10.01
C THR A 131 11.75 6.92 -10.34
N ALA A 132 10.68 6.29 -9.82
CA ALA A 132 9.30 6.66 -10.15
C ALA A 132 8.86 8.00 -9.54
N ALA A 133 9.43 8.39 -8.39
CA ALA A 133 9.15 9.68 -7.76
C ALA A 133 9.69 10.88 -8.59
N THR A 134 10.68 10.65 -9.45
CA THR A 134 11.27 11.67 -10.34
C THR A 134 10.76 11.61 -11.79
N GLY A 135 10.07 10.54 -12.19
CA GLY A 135 9.86 10.18 -13.60
C GLY A 135 8.54 10.59 -14.28
N TRP A 136 7.54 11.12 -13.57
CA TRP A 136 6.22 11.48 -14.14
C TRP A 136 6.23 12.70 -15.10
N GLY A 137 7.41 13.08 -15.63
CA GLY A 137 7.64 14.33 -16.36
C GLY A 137 8.20 14.22 -17.77
N SER A 138 8.52 13.04 -18.32
CA SER A 138 9.22 12.97 -19.61
C SER A 138 8.75 11.86 -20.56
N THR A 139 7.48 11.90 -20.96
CA THR A 139 7.12 11.47 -22.31
C THR A 139 7.03 12.71 -23.20
N GLY A 140 8.16 13.06 -23.80
CA GLY A 140 8.21 14.01 -24.90
C GLY A 140 7.48 13.41 -26.09
N LEU A 141 6.34 14.00 -26.45
CA LEU A 141 5.85 13.95 -27.82
C LEU A 141 6.78 14.84 -28.65
N GLY A 142 7.63 14.20 -29.44
CA GLY A 142 8.45 14.80 -30.50
C GLY A 142 8.43 13.87 -31.71
#